data_AF-A0A067DUD6-F1
#
_entry.id   AF-A0A067DUD6-F1
#
_cell.length_a   1.000
_cell.length_b   1.000
_cell.length_c   1.000
_cell.angle_alpha   90.00
_cell.angle_beta   90.00
_cell.angle_gamma   90.00
#
_symmetry.space_group_name_H-M   'P 1'
#
loop_
_entity.id
_entity.type
_entity.pdbx_description
1 polymer ?
#
loop_
_entity_poly.entity_id
_entity_poly.type
_entity_poly.pdbx_seq_one_letter_code
_entity_poly.pdbx_strand_id
1 'polypeptide(L)'
;MISTFISGQVKKIFEFLKNGFYEISSSLDLYFEDDLVADEKIPFLACLASALKEHSFFPYEPPAGTKRFQNLIADFMKMYHHIPLNAD
;
A
#
# COMPACT_ATOMS: atom_id res chain seq x y z
N MET A 1 -11.81 6.04 -21.68
CA MET A 1 -10.72 5.31 -22.38
C MET A 1 -9.91 4.65 -21.27
N ILE A 2 -10.02 3.33 -21.07
CA ILE A 2 -9.27 2.65 -20.01
C ILE A 2 -7.78 2.82 -20.33
N SER A 3 -7.12 3.71 -19.58
CA SER A 3 -5.71 4.05 -19.78
C SER A 3 -4.86 2.79 -19.70
N THR A 4 -3.89 2.65 -20.60
CA THR A 4 -2.95 1.51 -20.65
C THR A 4 -2.23 1.27 -19.31
N PHE A 5 -2.15 2.28 -18.44
CA PHE A 5 -1.61 2.18 -17.08
C PHE A 5 -2.47 1.33 -16.13
N ILE A 6 -3.80 1.41 -16.25
CA ILE A 6 -4.77 0.62 -15.48
C ILE A 6 -4.63 -0.86 -15.84
N SER A 7 -4.39 -1.17 -17.11
CA SER A 7 -4.25 -2.55 -17.60
C SER A 7 -3.11 -3.32 -16.91
N GLY A 8 -1.96 -2.68 -16.69
CA GLY A 8 -0.81 -3.30 -16.04
C GLY A 8 -1.04 -3.59 -14.56
N GLN A 9 -1.74 -2.71 -13.85
CA GLN A 9 -2.05 -2.87 -12.43
C GLN A 9 -3.15 -3.91 -12.20
N VAL A 10 -4.21 -3.86 -13.01
CA VAL A 10 -5.27 -4.88 -13.01
C VAL A 10 -4.68 -6.26 -13.27
N LYS A 11 -3.73 -6.38 -14.20
CA LYS A 11 -3.01 -7.64 -14.44
C LYS A 11 -2.30 -8.17 -13.19
N LYS A 12 -1.59 -7.32 -12.43
CA LYS A 12 -0.93 -7.72 -11.17
C LYS A 12 -1.94 -8.26 -10.15
N ILE A 13 -3.09 -7.60 -10.02
CA ILE A 13 -4.17 -8.02 -9.11
C ILE A 13 -4.65 -9.42 -9.49
N PHE A 14 -5.04 -9.63 -10.75
CA PHE A 14 -5.54 -10.95 -11.19
C PHE A 14 -4.47 -12.05 -11.22
N GLU A 15 -3.20 -11.72 -11.46
CA GLU A 15 -2.11 -12.68 -11.36
C GLU A 15 -1.95 -13.19 -9.92
N PHE A 16 -2.07 -12.31 -8.92
CA PHE A 16 -2.09 -12.71 -7.52
C PHE A 16 -3.30 -13.60 -7.22
N LEU A 17 -4.51 -13.19 -7.63
CA LEU A 17 -5.73 -13.94 -7.33
C LEU A 17 -5.72 -15.36 -7.92
N LYS A 18 -5.11 -15.57 -9.08
CA LYS A 18 -4.97 -16.92 -9.68
C LYS A 18 -4.20 -17.89 -8.77
N ASN A 19 -3.36 -17.40 -7.87
CA ASN A 19 -2.56 -18.22 -6.96
C ASN A 19 -3.24 -18.33 -5.59
N GLY A 20 -4.29 -19.15 -5.50
CA GLY A 20 -4.96 -19.50 -4.23
C GLY A 20 -6.29 -18.78 -3.95
N PHE A 21 -6.68 -17.80 -4.78
CA PHE A 21 -7.95 -17.07 -4.66
C PHE A 21 -8.79 -17.13 -5.95
N TYR A 22 -8.54 -18.12 -6.81
CA TYR A 22 -9.17 -18.21 -8.13
C TYR A 22 -10.70 -18.26 -8.04
N GLU A 23 -11.22 -19.03 -7.10
CA GLU A 23 -12.68 -19.21 -6.90
C GLU A 23 -13.41 -17.92 -6.53
N ILE A 24 -12.74 -16.99 -5.84
CA ILE A 24 -13.31 -15.70 -5.44
C ILE A 24 -12.92 -14.55 -6.39
N SER A 25 -12.08 -14.82 -7.39
CA SER A 25 -11.57 -13.77 -8.28
C SER A 25 -12.67 -13.08 -9.10
N SER A 26 -13.77 -13.78 -9.36
CA SER A 26 -14.96 -13.23 -10.03
C SER A 26 -15.83 -12.36 -9.13
N SER A 27 -15.64 -12.40 -7.81
CA SER A 27 -16.35 -11.56 -6.84
C SER A 27 -15.69 -10.20 -6.61
N LEU A 28 -14.43 -10.03 -7.05
CA LEU A 28 -13.75 -8.75 -6.95
C LEU A 28 -14.23 -7.82 -8.08
N ASP A 29 -15.14 -6.92 -7.72
CA ASP A 29 -15.57 -5.87 -8.64
C ASP A 29 -14.52 -4.73 -8.69
N LEU A 30 -14.06 -4.44 -9.90
CA LEU A 30 -13.14 -3.33 -10.19
C LEU A 30 -13.80 -2.26 -11.08
N TYR A 31 -15.11 -2.34 -11.25
CA TYR A 31 -15.89 -1.28 -11.87
C TYR A 31 -16.13 -0.15 -10.86
N PHE A 32 -15.81 1.07 -11.28
CA PHE A 32 -16.06 2.28 -10.50
C PHE A 32 -16.80 3.28 -11.39
N GLU A 33 -17.81 3.95 -10.84
CA GLU A 33 -18.55 5.00 -11.55
C GLU A 33 -17.72 6.27 -11.73
N ASP A 34 -16.75 6.51 -10.83
CA ASP A 34 -15.85 7.66 -10.84
C ASP A 34 -14.42 7.22 -11.13
N ASP A 35 -13.86 7.76 -12.22
CA ASP A 35 -12.48 7.50 -12.65
C ASP A 35 -11.46 7.91 -11.58
N LEU A 36 -11.74 8.92 -10.75
CA LEU A 36 -10.85 9.32 -9.64
C LEU A 36 -10.75 8.23 -8.57
N VAL A 37 -11.84 7.50 -8.34
CA VAL A 37 -11.84 6.36 -7.40
C VAL A 37 -11.03 5.22 -8.00
N ALA A 38 -11.19 4.93 -9.29
CA ALA A 38 -10.37 3.92 -9.97
C ALA A 38 -8.87 4.27 -9.93
N ASP A 39 -8.53 5.54 -10.15
CA ASP A 39 -7.16 6.06 -10.11
C ASP A 39 -6.51 5.97 -8.71
N GLU A 40 -7.31 5.88 -7.64
CA GLU A 40 -6.81 5.64 -6.27
C GLU A 40 -6.79 4.15 -5.91
N LYS A 41 -7.90 3.43 -6.16
CA LYS A 41 -8.10 2.06 -5.67
C LYS A 41 -7.30 1.03 -6.46
N ILE A 42 -7.19 1.18 -7.78
CA ILE A 42 -6.46 0.20 -8.60
C ILE A 42 -4.96 0.19 -8.26
N PRO A 43 -4.27 1.34 -8.12
CA PRO A 43 -2.86 1.33 -7.69
C PRO A 43 -2.65 0.76 -6.30
N PHE A 44 -3.56 1.08 -5.36
CA PHE A 44 -3.52 0.53 -4.02
C PHE A 44 -3.64 -1.01 -4.03
N LEU A 45 -4.63 -1.56 -4.75
CA LEU A 45 -4.83 -3.00 -4.85
C LEU A 45 -3.65 -3.71 -5.55
N ALA A 46 -3.05 -3.09 -6.57
CA ALA A 46 -1.86 -3.66 -7.21
C ALA A 46 -0.63 -3.64 -6.30
N CYS A 47 -0.49 -2.61 -5.47
CA CYS A 47 0.55 -2.55 -4.42
C CYS A 47 0.33 -3.65 -3.37
N LEU A 48 -0.91 -3.78 -2.88
CA LEU A 48 -1.33 -4.81 -1.94
C LEU A 48 -1.06 -6.22 -2.48
N ALA A 49 -1.46 -6.51 -3.72
CA ALA A 49 -1.20 -7.80 -4.36
C ALA A 49 0.29 -8.12 -4.48
N SER A 50 1.13 -7.11 -4.76
CA SER A 50 2.58 -7.28 -4.83
C SER A 50 3.17 -7.58 -3.44
N ALA A 51 2.76 -6.83 -2.42
CA ALA A 51 3.20 -7.03 -1.04
C ALA A 51 2.81 -8.42 -0.51
N LEU A 52 1.57 -8.87 -0.77
CA LEU A 52 1.09 -10.18 -0.35
C LEU A 52 1.74 -11.35 -1.11
N LYS A 53 2.21 -11.12 -2.35
CA LYS A 53 2.98 -12.11 -3.10
C LYS A 53 4.37 -12.34 -2.49
N GLU A 54 4.98 -11.28 -1.95
CA GLU A 54 6.31 -11.34 -1.32
C GLU A 54 6.23 -11.77 0.16
N HIS A 55 5.17 -11.39 0.85
CA HIS A 55 4.96 -11.65 2.27
C HIS A 55 3.55 -12.21 2.51
N SER A 56 3.45 -13.40 3.10
CA SER A 56 2.13 -14.00 3.46
C SER A 56 1.34 -13.22 4.51
N PHE A 57 1.97 -12.24 5.15
CA PHE A 57 1.37 -11.33 6.11
C PHE A 57 2.03 -9.95 5.97
N PHE A 58 1.29 -8.90 6.31
CA PHE A 58 1.91 -7.61 6.53
C PHE A 58 2.73 -7.66 7.81
N PRO A 59 4.03 -7.33 7.79
CA PRO A 59 4.76 -7.12 9.02
C PRO A 59 4.04 -6.01 9.77
N TYR A 60 3.54 -6.30 10.97
CA TYR A 60 2.97 -5.27 11.82
C TYR A 60 4.05 -4.21 12.04
N GLU A 61 3.71 -2.95 11.79
CA GLU A 61 4.56 -1.87 12.24
C GLU A 61 4.67 -2.01 13.77
N PRO A 62 5.88 -1.95 14.35
CA PRO A 62 6.02 -1.94 15.80
C PRO A 62 5.12 -0.85 16.39
N PRO A 63 4.58 -1.00 17.61
CA PRO A 63 3.80 0.06 18.24
C PRO A 63 4.54 1.40 18.33
N ALA A 64 5.88 1.35 18.34
CA ALA A 64 6.75 2.52 18.30
C ALA A 64 6.85 3.20 16.90
N GLY A 65 6.24 2.65 15.87
CA GLY A 65 6.36 3.10 14.48
C GLY A 65 7.67 2.67 13.80
N THR A 66 7.81 2.99 12.52
CA THR A 66 9.03 2.79 11.73
C THR A 66 10.14 3.74 12.20
N LYS A 67 11.40 3.32 12.05
CA LYS A 67 12.56 4.19 12.31
C LYS A 67 12.47 5.51 11.54
N ARG A 68 11.99 5.47 10.30
CA ARG A 68 11.81 6.68 9.47
C ARG A 68 10.81 7.65 10.11
N PHE A 69 9.65 7.15 10.55
CA PHE A 69 8.66 7.96 11.23
C PHE A 69 9.19 8.54 12.55
N GLN A 70 9.84 7.71 13.37
CA GLN A 70 10.48 8.14 14.61
C GLN A 70 11.50 9.27 14.36
N ASN A 71 12.33 9.15 13.32
CA ASN A 71 13.30 10.18 12.95
C ASN A 71 12.61 11.49 12.53
N LEU A 72 11.55 11.42 11.72
CA LEU A 72 10.80 12.61 11.31
C LEU A 72 10.19 13.35 12.51
N ILE A 73 9.61 12.62 13.47
CA ILE A 73 9.09 13.21 14.70
C ILE A 73 10.22 13.80 15.54
N ALA A 74 11.35 13.08 15.67
CA ALA A 74 12.50 13.58 16.43
C ALA A 74 13.06 14.88 15.81
N ASP A 75 13.19 14.94 14.49
CA ASP A 75 13.66 16.12 13.77
C ASP A 75 12.69 17.29 13.92
N PHE A 76 11.38 17.04 13.86
CA PHE A 76 10.36 18.05 14.13
C PHE A 76 10.50 18.62 15.55
N MET A 77 10.63 17.76 16.56
CA MET A 77 10.79 18.16 17.96
C MET A 77 12.10 18.92 18.20
N LYS A 78 13.19 18.53 17.55
CA LYS A 78 14.48 19.24 17.63
C LYS A 78 14.43 20.61 16.96
N MET A 79 13.87 20.68 15.76
CA MET A 79 13.89 21.89 14.93
C MET A 79 12.96 22.97 15.48
N TYR A 80 11.74 22.59 15.86
CA TYR A 80 10.70 23.56 16.19
C TYR A 80 10.50 23.76 17.69
N HIS A 81 10.80 22.74 18.49
CA HIS A 81 10.61 22.78 19.94
C HIS A 81 11.92 22.77 20.73
N HIS A 82 13.06 22.65 20.05
CA HIS A 82 14.39 22.62 20.64
C HIS A 82 14.55 21.59 21.77
N ILE A 83 13.81 20.48 21.71
CA ILE A 83 13.91 19.38 22.67
C ILE A 83 15.16 18.55 22.33
N PRO A 84 16.16 18.44 23.23
CA PRO A 84 17.36 17.65 22.99
C PRO A 84 17.04 16.16 23.11
N LEU A 85 16.65 15.54 22.01
CA LEU A 85 16.48 14.09 21.90
C LEU A 85 17.85 13.48 21.55
N ASN A 86 18.62 13.17 22.59
CA ASN A 86 19.82 12.35 22.47
C ASN A 86 19.39 10.88 22.47
N ALA A 87 19.76 10.14 21.42
CA ALA A 87 19.62 8.69 21.41
C ALA A 87 20.79 8.12 22.21
N ASP A 88 20.51 7.60 23.40
CA ASP A 88 21.36 6.59 24.04
C ASP A 88 21.02 5.21 23.43
#